data_AF-A0A9P3KL89-F1
#
_entry.id   AF-A0A9P3KL89-F1
#
_cell.length_a   1.000
_cell.length_b   1.000
_cell.length_c   1.000
_cell.angle_alpha   90.00
_cell.angle_beta   90.00
_cell.angle_gamma   90.00
#
_symmetry.space_group_name_H-M   'P 1'
#
loop_
_entity.id
_entity.type
_entity.pdbx_description
1 polymer ?
#
loop_
_entity_poly.entity_id
_entity_poly.type
_entity_poly.pdbx_seq_one_letter_code
_entity_poly.pdbx_strand_id
1 'polypeptide(L)'
;YTDERNVHRARAWFFQNRRRIMLYSERSHFYHRYRIRGIREVIFYSLPCYAHFYAEILNLLEGVDNASCSAIFTRFDNLELARIVGSSRSTRMLQSPNHTFMFC
;
A
#
# COMPACT_ATOMS: atom_id res chain seq x y z
N TYR A 1 10.84 5.97 -17.64
CA TYR A 1 10.99 4.93 -16.60
C TYR A 1 12.33 5.08 -15.94
N THR A 2 12.43 4.72 -14.66
CA THR A 2 13.71 4.70 -13.94
C THR A 2 14.56 3.55 -14.46
N ASP A 3 15.84 3.79 -14.73
CA ASP A 3 16.82 2.77 -15.10
C ASP A 3 16.81 1.61 -14.08
N GLU A 4 16.81 0.36 -14.54
CA GLU A 4 16.84 -0.84 -13.72
C GLU A 4 17.97 -0.81 -12.70
N ARG A 5 19.15 -0.30 -13.08
CA ARG A 5 20.29 -0.13 -12.16
C ARG A 5 19.94 0.74 -10.96
N ASN A 6 19.19 1.81 -11.20
CA ASN A 6 18.72 2.71 -10.15
C ASN A 6 17.63 2.05 -9.29
N VAL A 7 16.73 1.26 -9.88
CA VAL A 7 15.70 0.50 -9.15
C VAL A 7 16.33 -0.53 -8.21
N HIS A 8 17.28 -1.32 -8.72
CA HIS A 8 18.03 -2.29 -7.91
C HIS A 8 18.78 -1.62 -6.76
N ARG A 9 19.46 -0.50 -7.05
CA ARG A 9 20.18 0.27 -6.04
C ARG A 9 19.26 0.85 -4.96
N ALA A 10 18.12 1.41 -5.35
CA ALA A 10 17.13 1.94 -4.41
C ALA A 10 16.58 0.85 -3.47
N ARG A 11 16.24 -0.33 -4.01
CA ARG A 11 15.80 -1.48 -3.22
C ARG A 11 16.88 -1.96 -2.25
N ALA A 12 18.14 -2.03 -2.70
CA ALA A 12 19.25 -2.40 -1.84
C ALA A 12 19.46 -1.40 -0.70
N TRP A 13 19.38 -0.09 -0.98
CA TRP A 13 19.47 0.95 0.05
C TRP A 13 18.33 0.90 1.06
N PHE A 14 17.11 0.60 0.62
CA PHE A 14 15.97 0.42 1.52
C PHE A 14 16.17 -0.79 2.43
N PHE A 15 16.56 -1.94 1.85
CA PHE A 15 16.82 -3.17 2.62
C PHE A 15 17.96 -3.01 3.64
N GLN A 16 19.02 -2.29 3.27
CA GLN A 16 20.14 -1.97 4.17
C GLN A 16 19.82 -0.86 5.18
N ASN A 17 18.57 -0.37 5.22
CA ASN A 17 18.12 0.74 6.07
C ASN A 17 18.92 2.04 5.88
N ARG A 18 19.55 2.22 4.70
CA ARG A 18 20.22 3.48 4.29
C ARG A 18 19.20 4.55 3.90
N ARG A 19 18.01 4.13 3.45
CA ARG A 19 16.85 4.98 3.18
C ARG A 19 15.68 4.44 3.99
N ARG A 20 15.09 5.28 4.84
CA ARG A 20 13.96 4.91 5.72
C ARG A 20 12.63 4.81 4.97
N ILE A 21 12.46 5.61 3.90
CA ILE A 21 11.23 5.72 3.12
C ILE A 21 11.54 5.37 1.67
N MET A 22 10.66 4.57 1.06
CA MET A 22 10.68 4.24 -0.35
C MET A 22 9.31 4.58 -0.96
N LEU A 23 9.30 5.44 -1.98
CA LEU A 23 8.09 5.72 -2.75
C LEU A 23 7.89 4.60 -3.76
N TYR A 24 6.71 3.98 -3.70
CA TYR A 24 6.33 2.87 -4.56
C TYR A 24 5.05 3.22 -5.30
N SER A 25 5.04 3.03 -6.62
CA SER A 25 3.89 3.37 -7.46
C SER A 25 3.17 2.12 -7.94
N GLU A 26 1.86 2.23 -8.10
CA GLU A 26 1.01 1.16 -8.63
C GLU A 26 1.49 0.69 -10.01
N ARG A 27 1.89 1.63 -10.89
CA ARG A 27 2.47 1.30 -12.20
C ARG A 27 3.70 0.40 -12.07
N SER A 28 4.60 0.68 -11.12
CA SER A 28 5.78 -0.17 -10.92
C SER A 28 5.42 -1.56 -10.39
N HIS A 29 4.36 -1.65 -9.59
CA HIS A 29 3.81 -2.92 -9.12
C HIS A 29 3.20 -3.73 -10.25
N PHE A 30 2.38 -3.09 -11.09
CA PHE A 30 1.72 -3.70 -12.23
C PHE A 30 2.70 -4.39 -13.20
N TYR A 31 3.80 -3.72 -13.57
CA TYR A 31 4.74 -4.26 -14.55
C TYR A 31 5.73 -5.28 -13.97
N HIS A 32 6.18 -5.10 -12.73
CA HIS A 32 7.32 -5.86 -12.21
C HIS A 32 7.06 -6.71 -10.98
N ARG A 33 6.00 -6.42 -10.20
CA ARG A 33 5.65 -7.12 -8.95
C ARG A 33 6.88 -7.41 -8.06
N TYR A 34 7.72 -6.40 -7.86
CA TYR A 34 8.95 -6.59 -7.10
C TYR A 34 8.67 -7.00 -5.65
N ARG A 35 9.31 -8.09 -5.21
CA ARG A 35 9.36 -8.43 -3.79
C ARG A 35 10.29 -7.47 -3.06
N ILE A 36 9.71 -6.50 -2.34
CA ILE A 36 10.44 -5.54 -1.51
C ILE A 36 10.60 -6.15 -0.11
N ARG A 37 11.83 -6.15 0.42
CA ARG A 37 12.15 -6.73 1.74
C ARG A 37 12.46 -5.62 2.72
N GLY A 38 12.20 -5.87 4.01
CA GLY A 38 12.50 -4.92 5.08
C GLY A 38 11.43 -3.83 5.27
N ILE A 39 10.22 -4.06 4.75
CA ILE A 39 9.07 -3.17 5.00
C ILE A 39 8.65 -3.36 6.46
N ARG A 40 8.45 -2.26 7.19
CA ARG A 40 7.90 -2.28 8.56
C ARG A 40 6.49 -1.73 8.62
N GLU A 41 6.24 -0.73 7.79
CA GLU A 41 4.99 0.00 7.71
C GLU A 41 4.68 0.30 6.24
N VAL A 42 3.42 0.13 5.85
CA VAL A 42 2.90 0.54 4.55
C VAL A 42 1.91 1.68 4.75
N ILE A 43 2.10 2.76 4.01
CA ILE A 43 1.17 3.88 3.94
C ILE A 43 0.67 4.00 2.51
N PHE A 44 -0.61 3.72 2.30
CA PHE A 44 -1.30 3.99 1.06
C PHE A 44 -1.69 5.47 1.04
N TYR A 45 -1.00 6.27 0.22
CA TYR A 45 -1.35 7.67 0.00
C TYR A 45 -2.71 7.81 -0.71
N SER A 46 -2.98 6.88 -1.62
CA SER A 46 -4.28 6.68 -2.26
C SER A 46 -4.56 5.18 -2.31
N LEU A 47 -5.85 4.81 -2.40
CA LEU A 47 -6.23 3.41 -2.53
C LEU A 47 -5.77 2.88 -3.91
N PRO A 48 -5.36 1.61 -4.00
CA PRO A 48 -5.04 1.01 -5.29
C PRO A 48 -6.26 0.99 -6.22
N CYS A 49 -6.06 1.28 -7.51
CA CYS A 49 -7.16 1.22 -8.49
C CYS A 49 -7.69 -0.21 -8.64
N TYR A 50 -6.79 -1.19 -8.57
CA TYR A 50 -7.10 -2.61 -8.57
C TYR A 50 -7.10 -3.21 -7.15
N ALA A 51 -8.22 -3.80 -6.74
CA ALA A 51 -8.40 -4.32 -5.37
C ALA A 51 -7.36 -5.39 -4.97
N HIS A 52 -6.95 -6.25 -5.90
CA HIS A 52 -5.98 -7.32 -5.62
C HIS A 52 -4.59 -6.79 -5.24
N PHE A 53 -4.22 -5.58 -5.68
CA PHE A 53 -2.96 -4.97 -5.30
C PHE A 53 -2.88 -4.61 -3.83
N TYR A 54 -4.02 -4.31 -3.20
CA TYR A 54 -4.05 -4.08 -1.76
C TYR A 54 -3.55 -5.31 -1.00
N ALA A 55 -4.11 -6.49 -1.33
CA ALA A 55 -3.68 -7.75 -0.74
C ALA A 55 -2.24 -8.14 -1.12
N GLU A 56 -1.84 -7.96 -2.40
CA GLU A 56 -0.47 -8.25 -2.85
C GLU A 56 0.58 -7.42 -2.08
N ILE A 57 0.31 -6.12 -1.85
CA ILE A 57 1.20 -5.24 -1.09
C ILE A 57 1.21 -5.61 0.39
N LEU A 58 0.05 -5.94 0.98
CA LEU A 58 -0.02 -6.41 2.36
C LEU A 58 0.75 -7.71 2.57
N ASN A 59 0.73 -8.63 1.61
CA ASN A 59 1.51 -9.86 1.67
C ASN A 59 3.03 -9.61 1.65
N LEU A 60 3.49 -8.43 1.25
CA LEU A 60 4.91 -8.05 1.38
C LEU A 60 5.33 -7.78 2.83
N LEU A 61 4.37 -7.53 3.73
CA LEU A 61 4.59 -7.37 5.18
C LEU A 61 4.68 -8.70 5.92
N GLU A 62 4.44 -9.83 5.25
CA GLU A 62 4.44 -11.16 5.86
C GLU A 62 5.80 -11.47 6.50
N GLY A 63 5.79 -11.87 7.78
CA GLY A 63 6.99 -12.22 8.56
C GLY A 63 7.63 -11.05 9.33
N VAL A 64 6.92 -9.92 9.48
CA VAL A 64 7.37 -8.78 10.30
C VAL A 64 6.52 -8.67 11.55
N ASP A 65 7.15 -8.79 12.71
CA ASP A 65 6.50 -8.56 14.00
C ASP A 65 6.08 -7.07 14.11
N ASN A 66 4.80 -6.82 14.43
CA ASN A 66 4.20 -5.48 14.53
C ASN A 66 4.13 -4.69 13.21
N ALA A 67 3.84 -5.35 12.08
CA ALA A 67 3.57 -4.64 10.82
C ALA A 67 2.34 -3.72 10.95
N SER A 68 2.48 -2.46 10.51
CA SER A 68 1.36 -1.52 10.40
C SER A 68 1.00 -1.24 8.94
N CYS A 69 -0.29 -1.08 8.67
CA CYS A 69 -0.80 -0.63 7.39
C CYS A 69 -1.82 0.48 7.61
N SER A 70 -1.59 1.63 6.98
CA SER A 70 -2.48 2.78 7.01
C SER A 70 -2.86 3.18 5.60
N ALA A 71 -4.13 3.52 5.37
CA ALA A 71 -4.60 4.02 4.08
C ALA A 71 -5.30 5.36 4.25
N ILE A 72 -4.90 6.33 3.43
CA ILE A 72 -5.48 7.66 3.37
C ILE A 72 -6.49 7.66 2.23
N PHE A 73 -7.70 8.08 2.52
CA PHE A 73 -8.78 8.20 1.53
C PHE A 73 -9.72 9.35 1.91
N THR A 74 -10.45 9.81 0.92
CA THR A 74 -11.43 10.89 1.04
C THR A 74 -12.82 10.39 0.65
N ARG A 75 -13.84 11.23 0.85
CA ARG A 75 -15.21 10.95 0.42
C ARG A 75 -15.37 10.70 -1.09
N PHE A 76 -14.40 11.14 -1.89
CA PHE A 76 -14.42 10.99 -3.34
C PHE A 76 -13.89 9.63 -3.81
N ASP A 77 -13.19 8.90 -2.93
CA ASP A 77 -12.56 7.63 -3.25
C ASP A 77 -13.48 6.43 -2.98
N ASN A 78 -14.80 6.67 -2.86
CA ASN A 78 -15.79 5.64 -2.54
C ASN A 78 -15.75 4.45 -3.51
N LEU A 79 -15.52 4.72 -4.81
CA LEU A 79 -15.47 3.66 -5.82
C LEU A 79 -14.26 2.75 -5.63
N GLU A 80 -13.10 3.29 -5.27
CA GLU A 80 -11.88 2.52 -5.01
C GLU A 80 -12.00 1.77 -3.68
N LEU A 81 -12.54 2.44 -2.66
CA LEU A 81 -12.79 1.85 -1.35
C LEU A 81 -13.78 0.69 -1.43
N ALA A 82 -14.90 0.86 -2.15
CA ALA A 82 -15.91 -0.17 -2.33
C ALA A 82 -15.35 -1.42 -3.04
N ARG A 83 -14.32 -1.29 -3.88
CA ARG A 83 -13.67 -2.45 -4.51
C ARG A 83 -12.84 -3.26 -3.52
N ILE A 84 -12.28 -2.62 -2.49
CA ILE A 84 -11.42 -3.26 -1.49
C ILE A 84 -12.26 -3.83 -0.34
N VAL A 85 -13.17 -3.03 0.25
CA VAL A 85 -13.94 -3.42 1.44
C VAL A 85 -15.39 -3.83 1.16
N GLY A 86 -15.87 -3.62 -0.07
CA GLY A 86 -17.29 -3.77 -0.43
C GLY A 86 -18.10 -2.48 -0.23
N SER A 87 -19.22 -2.38 -0.94
CA SER A 87 -20.08 -1.18 -0.98
C SER A 87 -20.75 -0.83 0.35
N SER A 88 -21.14 -1.84 1.13
CA SER A 88 -21.80 -1.63 2.43
C SER A 88 -20.83 -1.07 3.47
N ARG A 89 -19.61 -1.62 3.54
CA ARG A 89 -18.56 -1.16 4.45
C ARG A 89 -18.00 0.19 4.02
N SER A 90 -17.79 0.43 2.72
CA SER A 90 -17.27 1.72 2.24
C SER A 90 -18.19 2.88 2.63
N THR A 91 -19.50 2.71 2.45
CA THR A 91 -20.50 3.73 2.85
C THR A 91 -20.43 4.02 4.35
N ARG A 92 -20.30 2.98 5.18
CA ARG A 92 -20.18 3.13 6.64
C ARG A 92 -18.88 3.83 7.05
N MET A 93 -17.76 3.51 6.40
CA MET A 93 -16.46 4.14 6.66
C MET A 93 -16.48 5.62 6.29
N LEU A 94 -17.14 6.00 5.20
CA LEU A 94 -17.25 7.40 4.77
C LEU A 94 -18.19 8.24 5.64
N GLN A 95 -19.20 7.62 6.25
CA GLN A 95 -20.17 8.30 7.13
C GLN A 95 -19.72 8.35 8.59
N SER A 96 -18.75 7.51 8.97
CA SER A 96 -18.30 7.43 10.36
C SER A 96 -17.48 8.67 10.72
N PRO A 97 -17.65 9.22 11.94
CA PRO A 97 -16.81 10.31 12.43
C PRO A 97 -15.39 9.85 12.82
N ASN A 98 -15.15 8.53 12.86
CA ASN A 98 -13.86 7.99 13.20
C ASN A 98 -12.89 8.10 12.02
N HIS A 99 -11.61 8.38 12.30
CA HIS A 99 -10.57 8.50 11.28
C HIS A 99 -9.72 7.23 11.12
N THR A 100 -9.95 6.22 11.95
CA THR A 100 -9.20 4.96 11.93
C THR A 100 -10.16 3.80 11.68
N PHE A 101 -9.88 3.01 10.64
CA PHE A 101 -10.69 1.86 10.26
C PHE A 101 -9.80 0.64 10.05
N MET A 102 -10.22 -0.50 10.59
CA MET A 102 -9.59 -1.78 10.29
C MET A 102 -10.21 -2.37 9.02
N PHE A 103 -9.36 -2.70 8.06
CA PHE A 103 -9.70 -3.40 6.84
C PHE A 103 -9.65 -4.92 7.14
N CYS A 104 -10.70 -5.46 7.76
CA CYS A 104 -10.91 -6.89 8.02
C CYS A 104 -12.31 -7.34 7.55
#